data_AF-A0AA43J5N8-F1
#
_entry.id   AF-A0AA43J5N8-F1
#
_cell.length_a   1.000
_cell.length_b   1.000
_cell.length_c   1.000
_cell.angle_alpha   90.00
_cell.angle_beta   90.00
_cell.angle_gamma   90.00
#
_symmetry.space_group_name_H-M   'P 1'
#
loop_
_entity.id
_entity.type
_entity.pdbx_description
1 polymer ?
#
loop_
_entity_poly.entity_id
_entity_poly.type
_entity_poly.pdbx_seq_one_letter_code
_entity_poly.pdbx_strand_id
1 'polypeptide(L)'
;MPYRRIGMGLFAAASLLFAAPSSRAEMCFVALLDGAQAGTPSPGTGVGHFLLNDDETALTYKITFSGLGSTETASHIHSDAEGGAALKNTGTGATKIGEWTSADTVPLTPARVADLRAGLLYHNIHSANFPAGEIRGQILPAPCEEQCFEASIDGQMTGTPGTGFAKLALNHTETELAYWIEFSGLTATETAAHIHNRAEAGAAVRTLGTGSPKSGVWKWNDAVPLTGARVKNLKTGMMYVNIHTSAFPTGEIDGDIFPGSCQPQCYAAFLDGTQAGTGSLATGQGYFHLSHAHNRIAFDVTTSGVMGETGAHIHSDSEGGGVVRNIGTGMSKSGQWDYDDASPLSMTRVIALKAGALYVNVHTTSFPGGEIRGQMNPIVCGTTAVDDAPRATALLRNYPNPFNPATTIAFALAAPAHVRLDVFAVSGAHVATLIDGPREAGYGEAVWNGVDAGGRPVASGVYFYRLTTAGFTATHRMVLLK
;
A
#
# COMPACT_ATOMS: atom_id res chain seq x y z
N MET A 1 -8.66 -76.87 -17.94
CA MET A 1 -7.46 -76.21 -17.37
C MET A 1 -7.43 -74.76 -17.86
N PRO A 2 -6.99 -73.80 -17.03
CA PRO A 2 -7.87 -72.72 -16.59
C PRO A 2 -7.52 -71.31 -17.12
N TYR A 3 -8.51 -70.42 -16.97
CA TYR A 3 -8.45 -68.97 -16.72
C TYR A 3 -7.07 -68.29 -16.68
N ARG A 4 -6.92 -67.19 -17.43
CA ARG A 4 -6.13 -66.04 -16.97
C ARG A 4 -6.92 -64.74 -17.05
N ARG A 5 -7.08 -64.16 -15.87
CA ARG A 5 -7.79 -62.93 -15.53
C ARG A 5 -7.01 -61.69 -15.95
N ILE A 6 -7.79 -60.66 -16.22
CA ILE A 6 -7.49 -59.24 -16.36
C ILE A 6 -6.66 -58.75 -15.15
N GLY A 7 -5.53 -58.11 -15.44
CA GLY A 7 -4.77 -57.30 -14.48
C GLY A 7 -4.82 -55.84 -14.93
N MET A 8 -5.82 -55.12 -14.45
CA MET A 8 -5.97 -53.67 -14.62
C MET A 8 -5.07 -53.00 -13.58
N GLY A 9 -3.90 -52.52 -14.02
CA GLY A 9 -3.00 -51.74 -13.17
C GLY A 9 -3.58 -50.35 -12.95
N LEU A 10 -4.10 -50.09 -11.75
CA LEU A 10 -4.36 -48.74 -11.27
C LEU A 10 -3.03 -48.00 -11.13
N PHE A 11 -2.72 -47.10 -12.06
CA PHE A 11 -1.79 -46.00 -11.78
C PHE A 11 -2.56 -44.92 -11.02
N ALA A 12 -2.46 -44.94 -9.69
CA ALA A 12 -2.83 -43.80 -8.87
C ALA A 12 -1.79 -42.69 -9.13
N ALA A 13 -2.13 -41.73 -9.99
CA ALA A 13 -1.39 -40.48 -10.09
C ALA A 13 -1.65 -39.71 -8.79
N ALA A 14 -0.68 -39.73 -7.88
CA ALA A 14 -0.65 -38.85 -6.74
C ALA A 14 -0.51 -37.41 -7.27
N SER A 15 -1.63 -36.71 -7.37
CA SER A 15 -1.67 -35.27 -7.62
C SER A 15 -1.06 -34.59 -6.39
N LEU A 16 0.24 -34.29 -6.44
CA LEU A 16 0.82 -33.28 -5.57
C LEU A 16 0.14 -31.95 -5.93
N LEU A 17 -0.84 -31.56 -5.13
CA LEU A 17 -1.28 -30.17 -5.07
C LEU A 17 -0.08 -29.36 -4.59
N PHE A 18 0.61 -28.72 -5.52
CA PHE A 18 1.36 -27.52 -5.19
C PHE A 18 0.32 -26.48 -4.77
N ALA A 19 0.17 -26.29 -3.46
CA ALA A 19 -0.46 -25.08 -2.95
C ALA A 19 0.35 -23.92 -3.51
N ALA A 20 -0.25 -23.15 -4.43
CA ALA A 20 0.31 -21.86 -4.81
C ALA A 20 0.52 -21.06 -3.52
N PRO A 21 1.69 -20.45 -3.29
CA PRO A 21 1.88 -19.60 -2.13
C PRO A 21 0.80 -18.52 -2.18
N SER A 22 0.02 -18.44 -1.11
CA SER A 22 -0.83 -17.28 -0.85
C SER A 22 0.10 -16.06 -0.78
N SER A 23 0.17 -15.25 -1.84
CA SER A 23 0.90 -14.00 -1.76
C SER A 23 0.24 -13.12 -0.70
N ARG A 24 0.98 -12.80 0.37
CA ARG A 24 0.52 -11.79 1.33
C ARG A 24 0.86 -10.41 0.76
N ALA A 25 0.05 -9.40 1.05
CA ALA A 25 0.44 -8.04 0.73
C ALA A 25 1.68 -7.64 1.56
N GLU A 26 2.55 -6.81 0.98
CA GLU A 26 3.66 -6.17 1.70
C GLU A 26 3.15 -5.48 2.97
N MET A 27 4.01 -5.38 3.97
CA MET A 27 3.67 -4.75 5.24
C MET A 27 4.64 -3.67 5.63
N CYS A 28 4.08 -2.53 6.02
CA CYS A 28 4.84 -1.39 6.45
C CYS A 28 4.85 -1.26 7.97
N PHE A 29 5.96 -0.77 8.47
CA PHE A 29 6.16 -0.51 9.88
C PHE A 29 6.86 0.85 10.06
N VAL A 30 6.62 1.46 11.22
CA VAL A 30 7.28 2.68 11.65
C VAL A 30 7.77 2.52 13.07
N ALA A 31 8.97 3.04 13.35
CA ALA A 31 9.45 3.31 14.69
C ALA A 31 9.68 4.81 14.84
N LEU A 32 9.06 5.42 15.85
CA LEU A 32 9.39 6.78 16.27
C LEU A 32 10.39 6.65 17.42
N LEU A 33 11.58 7.23 17.28
CA LEU A 33 12.67 7.10 18.25
C LEU A 33 12.79 8.38 19.07
N ASP A 34 12.89 8.24 20.39
CA ASP A 34 13.15 9.34 21.30
C ASP A 34 13.88 8.89 22.58
N GLY A 35 14.34 9.87 23.36
CA GLY A 35 15.00 9.64 24.64
C GLY A 35 14.08 9.11 25.74
N ALA A 36 12.77 9.41 25.70
CA ALA A 36 11.83 8.99 26.73
C ALA A 36 11.57 7.48 26.68
N GLN A 37 11.36 6.93 25.49
CA GLN A 37 11.38 5.50 25.21
C GLN A 37 12.75 4.89 25.56
N ALA A 38 13.79 5.72 25.53
CA ALA A 38 15.13 5.34 25.92
C ALA A 38 15.47 5.41 27.40
N GLY A 39 14.57 5.91 28.24
CA GLY A 39 14.90 6.21 29.63
C GLY A 39 16.07 7.20 29.77
N THR A 40 16.38 7.98 28.73
CA THR A 40 17.43 9.00 28.72
C THR A 40 16.80 10.40 28.70
N PRO A 41 17.50 11.42 29.21
CA PRO A 41 17.05 12.81 29.09
C PRO A 41 17.38 13.41 27.71
N SER A 42 17.70 12.60 26.71
CA SER A 42 18.15 13.09 25.40
C SER A 42 17.03 13.85 24.66
N PRO A 43 17.34 15.00 24.04
CA PRO A 43 16.44 15.67 23.11
C PRO A 43 16.45 15.02 21.71
N GLY A 44 17.26 13.99 21.49
CA GLY A 44 17.38 13.30 20.21
C GLY A 44 16.06 12.70 19.77
N THR A 45 15.84 12.72 18.45
CA THR A 45 14.66 12.12 17.82
C THR A 45 15.06 11.40 16.54
N GLY A 46 14.28 10.39 16.16
CA GLY A 46 14.47 9.70 14.89
C GLY A 46 13.21 9.01 14.40
N VAL A 47 13.27 8.54 13.17
CA VAL A 47 12.23 7.73 12.55
C VAL A 47 12.86 6.59 11.78
N GLY A 48 12.32 5.38 11.97
CA GLY A 48 12.61 4.22 11.15
C GLY A 48 11.38 3.84 10.35
N HIS A 49 11.52 3.75 9.04
CA HIS A 49 10.54 3.16 8.13
C HIS A 49 11.01 1.77 7.74
N PHE A 50 10.11 0.79 7.76
CA PHE A 50 10.43 -0.59 7.41
C PHE A 50 9.35 -1.15 6.47
N LEU A 51 9.77 -1.98 5.52
CA LEU A 51 8.93 -2.66 4.54
C LEU A 51 9.29 -4.14 4.54
N LEU A 52 8.36 -4.98 4.97
CA LEU A 52 8.44 -6.43 4.83
C LEU A 52 7.80 -6.80 3.49
N ASN A 53 8.56 -7.49 2.65
CA ASN A 53 8.07 -7.93 1.34
C ASN A 53 6.98 -9.02 1.47
N ASP A 54 6.30 -9.29 0.36
CA ASP A 54 5.16 -10.19 0.24
C ASP A 54 5.43 -11.64 0.65
N ASP A 55 6.64 -12.14 0.37
CA ASP A 55 7.10 -13.48 0.74
C ASP A 55 7.67 -13.57 2.18
N GLU A 56 7.72 -12.45 2.89
CA GLU A 56 8.25 -12.31 4.25
C GLU A 56 9.72 -12.71 4.43
N THR A 57 10.50 -12.71 3.36
CA THR A 57 11.92 -13.09 3.41
C THR A 57 12.88 -11.92 3.61
N ALA A 58 12.41 -10.68 3.41
CA ALA A 58 13.22 -9.48 3.50
C ALA A 58 12.49 -8.30 4.17
N LEU A 59 13.16 -7.69 5.14
CA LEU A 59 12.77 -6.42 5.76
C LEU A 59 13.71 -5.30 5.31
N THR A 60 13.27 -4.49 4.35
CA THR A 60 13.98 -3.27 3.94
C THR A 60 13.72 -2.17 4.97
N TYR A 61 14.73 -1.37 5.30
CA TYR A 61 14.60 -0.29 6.26
C TYR A 61 15.32 0.99 5.83
N LYS A 62 14.77 2.13 6.23
CA LYS A 62 15.42 3.43 6.24
C LYS A 62 15.22 4.09 7.59
N ILE A 63 16.33 4.53 8.19
CA ILE A 63 16.32 5.12 9.53
C ILE A 63 17.08 6.43 9.50
N THR A 64 16.45 7.49 9.98
CA THR A 64 17.04 8.82 10.13
C THR A 64 16.88 9.31 11.55
N PHE A 65 17.83 10.11 12.01
CA PHE A 65 17.77 10.70 13.35
C PHE A 65 18.52 12.03 13.37
N SER A 66 18.26 12.81 14.42
CA SER A 66 19.00 14.04 14.70
C SER A 66 18.98 14.34 16.20
N GLY A 67 19.85 15.28 16.62
CA GLY A 67 19.82 15.79 17.99
C GLY A 67 20.40 14.86 19.07
N LEU A 68 21.21 13.86 18.71
CA LEU A 68 21.99 13.13 19.73
C LEU A 68 22.92 14.08 20.47
N GLY A 69 23.04 13.88 21.78
CA GLY A 69 23.89 14.64 22.67
C GLY A 69 25.38 14.29 22.56
N SER A 70 25.72 13.21 21.84
CA SER A 70 27.11 12.84 21.52
C SER A 70 27.20 12.01 20.24
N THR A 71 28.42 11.72 19.79
CA THR A 71 28.67 10.92 18.59
C THR A 71 28.01 9.55 18.68
N GLU A 72 27.33 9.14 17.60
CA GLU A 72 26.78 7.80 17.45
C GLU A 72 27.90 6.74 17.50
N THR A 73 27.67 5.66 18.24
CA THR A 73 28.62 4.55 18.37
C THR A 73 28.12 3.25 17.77
N ALA A 74 26.80 3.02 17.76
CA ALA A 74 26.18 1.84 17.17
C ALA A 74 24.67 2.05 16.96
N SER A 75 24.03 1.16 16.20
CA SER A 75 22.59 1.19 15.99
C SER A 75 22.06 -0.17 15.55
N HIS A 76 21.01 -0.63 16.21
CA HIS A 76 20.54 -2.02 16.10
C HIS A 76 19.02 -2.16 16.15
N ILE A 77 18.52 -3.24 15.53
CA ILE A 77 17.19 -3.80 15.82
C ILE A 77 17.34 -4.86 16.91
N HIS A 78 16.47 -4.84 17.91
CA HIS A 78 16.44 -5.75 19.06
C HIS A 78 15.09 -6.47 19.16
N SER A 79 15.05 -7.55 19.95
CA SER A 79 13.81 -8.18 20.45
C SER A 79 13.45 -7.63 21.82
N ASP A 80 12.18 -7.73 22.18
CA ASP A 80 11.55 -7.33 23.44
C ASP A 80 12.11 -8.08 24.66
N ALA A 81 13.25 -7.59 25.13
CA ALA A 81 13.58 -7.50 26.53
C ALA A 81 14.38 -6.21 26.73
N GLU A 82 14.26 -5.56 27.89
CA GLU A 82 15.21 -4.51 28.28
C GLU A 82 16.61 -5.14 28.31
N GLY A 83 17.46 -4.83 27.32
CA GLY A 83 18.75 -5.51 27.11
C GLY A 83 18.71 -6.76 26.21
N GLY A 84 17.64 -6.96 25.43
CA GLY A 84 17.54 -8.03 24.44
C GLY A 84 18.71 -8.03 23.45
N ALA A 85 19.07 -9.20 22.93
CA ALA A 85 20.21 -9.31 22.01
C ALA A 85 19.99 -8.46 20.74
N ALA A 86 21.05 -7.78 20.28
CA ALA A 86 21.03 -7.10 19.00
C ALA A 86 20.80 -8.15 17.88
N LEU A 87 19.69 -8.02 17.17
CA LEU A 87 19.30 -8.94 16.10
C LEU A 87 19.84 -8.49 14.74
N LYS A 88 19.86 -7.17 14.47
CA LYS A 88 20.39 -6.62 13.22
C LYS A 88 21.21 -5.39 13.50
N ASN A 89 22.46 -5.37 13.06
CA ASN A 89 23.25 -4.15 12.98
C ASN A 89 22.82 -3.35 11.74
N THR A 90 22.47 -2.09 11.97
CA THR A 90 21.96 -1.16 10.95
C THR A 90 23.01 -0.15 10.48
N GLY A 91 24.25 -0.28 10.96
CA GLY A 91 25.36 0.63 10.68
C GLY A 91 25.26 1.94 11.44
N THR A 92 26.20 2.85 11.20
CA THR A 92 26.22 4.22 11.76
C THR A 92 26.10 5.26 10.65
N GLY A 93 25.69 6.47 11.01
CA GLY A 93 25.50 7.59 10.09
C GLY A 93 24.08 8.15 10.17
N ALA A 94 23.93 9.44 9.81
CA ALA A 94 22.67 10.19 9.93
C ALA A 94 21.49 9.58 9.15
N THR A 95 21.77 8.76 8.14
CA THR A 95 20.77 7.97 7.41
C THR A 95 21.31 6.56 7.23
N LYS A 96 20.51 5.58 7.63
CA LYS A 96 20.81 4.15 7.52
C LYS A 96 19.81 3.54 6.56
N ILE A 97 20.29 2.90 5.51
CA ILE A 97 19.45 2.18 4.57
C ILE A 97 20.04 0.78 4.45
N GLY A 98 19.17 -0.23 4.52
CA GLY A 98 19.61 -1.60 4.36
C GLY A 98 18.46 -2.57 4.34
N GLU A 99 18.80 -3.83 4.33
CA GLU A 99 17.86 -4.94 4.28
C GLU A 99 18.25 -5.97 5.34
N TRP A 100 17.26 -6.62 5.94
CA TRP A 100 17.44 -7.76 6.82
C TRP A 100 16.79 -8.99 6.17
N THR A 101 17.60 -9.99 5.83
CA THR A 101 17.15 -11.18 5.09
C THR A 101 17.47 -12.47 5.84
N SER A 102 17.03 -13.60 5.30
CA SER A 102 17.42 -14.93 5.78
C SER A 102 18.92 -15.25 5.58
N ALA A 103 19.67 -14.44 4.83
CA ALA A 103 21.11 -14.63 4.60
C ALA A 103 22.00 -13.89 5.63
N ASP A 104 21.41 -13.02 6.46
CA ASP A 104 22.14 -12.33 7.52
C ASP A 104 22.65 -13.30 8.60
N THR A 105 23.75 -12.92 9.27
CA THR A 105 24.36 -13.71 10.36
C THR A 105 23.35 -14.07 11.44
N VAL A 106 22.46 -13.13 11.77
CA VAL A 106 21.25 -13.39 12.53
C VAL A 106 20.10 -13.26 11.53
N PRO A 107 19.54 -14.37 11.01
CA PRO A 107 18.62 -14.31 9.88
C PRO A 107 17.25 -13.77 10.24
N LEU A 108 16.55 -13.14 9.31
CA LEU A 108 15.12 -12.89 9.45
C LEU A 108 14.38 -14.22 9.31
N THR A 109 13.85 -14.74 10.42
CA THR A 109 13.12 -16.02 10.46
C THR A 109 11.62 -15.78 10.55
N PRO A 110 10.77 -16.77 10.21
CA PRO A 110 9.32 -16.65 10.38
C PRO A 110 8.89 -16.28 11.82
N ALA A 111 9.63 -16.74 12.83
CA ALA A 111 9.39 -16.34 14.22
C ALA A 111 9.65 -14.84 14.45
N ARG A 112 10.76 -14.30 13.91
CA ARG A 112 11.06 -12.87 14.00
C ARG A 112 10.10 -12.00 13.20
N VAL A 113 9.58 -12.52 12.09
CA VAL A 113 8.48 -11.87 11.35
C VAL A 113 7.20 -11.84 12.20
N ALA A 114 6.90 -12.91 12.94
CA ALA A 114 5.78 -12.90 13.89
C ALA A 114 5.99 -11.87 15.02
N ASP A 115 7.19 -11.78 15.58
CA ASP A 115 7.56 -10.78 16.59
C ASP A 115 7.42 -9.35 16.04
N LEU A 116 7.91 -9.11 14.82
CA LEU A 116 7.75 -7.83 14.12
C LEU A 116 6.26 -7.45 13.97
N ARG A 117 5.42 -8.39 13.52
CA ARG A 117 3.97 -8.20 13.37
C ARG A 117 3.27 -7.93 14.69
N ALA A 118 3.73 -8.57 15.76
CA ALA A 118 3.23 -8.37 17.12
C ALA A 118 3.76 -7.08 17.76
N GLY A 119 4.65 -6.34 17.10
CA GLY A 119 5.23 -5.11 17.61
C GLY A 119 6.22 -5.35 18.74
N LEU A 120 6.92 -6.49 18.71
CA LEU A 120 7.88 -6.93 19.74
C LEU A 120 9.33 -6.58 19.39
N LEU A 121 9.59 -6.02 18.21
CA LEU A 121 10.93 -5.54 17.84
C LEU A 121 11.04 -4.03 18.02
N TYR A 122 12.21 -3.55 18.45
CA TYR A 122 12.49 -2.12 18.57
C TYR A 122 13.83 -1.76 17.93
N HIS A 123 13.96 -0.50 17.50
CA HIS A 123 15.21 0.06 17.02
C HIS A 123 15.85 0.92 18.11
N ASN A 124 17.17 0.84 18.24
CA ASN A 124 17.94 1.52 19.27
C ASN A 124 19.20 2.15 18.66
N ILE A 125 19.45 3.42 18.97
CA ILE A 125 20.64 4.16 18.52
C ILE A 125 21.47 4.52 19.74
N HIS A 126 22.74 4.14 19.71
CA HIS A 126 23.70 4.30 20.79
C HIS A 126 24.62 5.48 20.51
N SER A 127 25.03 6.17 21.55
CA SER A 127 26.04 7.23 21.46
C SER A 127 27.10 7.07 22.54
N ALA A 128 28.16 7.87 22.46
CA ALA A 128 29.26 7.83 23.43
C ALA A 128 28.77 8.04 24.88
N ASN A 129 27.82 8.96 25.09
CA ASN A 129 27.25 9.26 26.40
C ASN A 129 26.18 8.25 26.86
N PHE A 130 25.56 7.53 25.92
CA PHE A 130 24.53 6.53 26.22
C PHE A 130 24.81 5.20 25.52
N PRO A 131 25.78 4.40 26.01
CA PRO A 131 26.15 3.13 25.40
C PRO A 131 25.06 2.06 25.39
N ALA A 132 24.07 2.15 26.29
CA ALA A 132 22.90 1.26 26.30
C ALA A 132 21.81 1.67 25.28
N GLY A 133 21.95 2.84 24.66
CA GLY A 133 20.96 3.45 23.77
C GLY A 133 20.63 4.87 24.22
N GLU A 134 20.83 5.85 23.34
CA GLU A 134 20.43 7.24 23.56
C GLU A 134 18.96 7.46 23.21
N ILE A 135 18.52 6.93 22.06
CA ILE A 135 17.14 7.00 21.58
C ILE A 135 16.68 5.62 21.11
N ARG A 136 15.43 5.26 21.41
CA ARG A 136 14.83 3.98 20.97
C ARG A 136 13.38 4.17 20.56
N GLY A 137 12.88 3.24 19.74
CA GLY A 137 11.53 3.26 19.21
C GLY A 137 11.02 1.86 18.90
N GLN A 138 9.82 1.52 19.37
CA GLN A 138 9.17 0.25 19.01
C GLN A 138 8.82 0.25 17.51
N ILE A 139 9.12 -0.84 16.81
CA ILE A 139 8.74 -1.04 15.41
C ILE A 139 7.31 -1.56 15.39
N LEU A 140 6.38 -0.74 14.91
CA LEU A 140 4.95 -1.03 14.96
C LEU A 140 4.35 -1.05 13.54
N PRO A 141 3.33 -1.89 13.28
CA PRO A 141 2.61 -1.87 12.00
C PRO A 141 2.08 -0.48 11.67
N ALA A 142 2.23 -0.08 10.41
CA ALA A 142 1.77 1.19 9.88
C ALA A 142 1.13 0.99 8.50
N PRO A 143 0.25 1.90 8.04
CA PRO A 143 -0.16 1.94 6.64
C PRO A 143 1.07 2.06 5.73
N CYS A 144 1.05 1.38 4.59
CA CYS A 144 2.03 1.63 3.54
C CYS A 144 1.69 2.95 2.85
N GLU A 145 2.40 4.01 3.23
CA GLU A 145 2.23 5.31 2.60
C GLU A 145 3.22 5.44 1.44
N GLU A 146 2.70 5.38 0.22
CA GLU A 146 3.44 5.81 -0.96
C GLU A 146 3.37 7.34 -1.10
N GLN A 147 4.38 7.90 -1.74
CA GLN A 147 4.37 9.31 -2.14
C GLN A 147 4.43 9.38 -3.66
N CYS A 148 3.46 10.08 -4.23
CA CYS A 148 3.22 10.03 -5.66
C CYS A 148 3.64 11.33 -6.31
N PHE A 149 4.02 11.22 -7.56
CA PHE A 149 4.53 12.32 -8.35
C PHE A 149 4.04 12.20 -9.78
N GLU A 150 3.91 13.35 -10.44
CA GLU A 150 3.51 13.42 -11.82
C GLU A 150 4.29 14.50 -12.58
N ALA A 151 4.44 14.31 -13.88
CA ALA A 151 4.95 15.34 -14.78
C ALA A 151 4.05 15.40 -16.02
N SER A 152 3.69 16.61 -16.43
CA SER A 152 3.22 16.85 -17.79
C SER A 152 4.45 17.13 -18.65
N ILE A 153 4.61 16.40 -19.73
CA ILE A 153 5.78 16.49 -20.62
C ILE A 153 5.31 17.08 -21.94
N ASP A 154 5.98 18.11 -22.44
CA ASP A 154 5.62 18.72 -23.71
C ASP A 154 6.82 19.30 -24.47
N GLY A 155 6.60 19.62 -25.74
CA GLY A 155 7.56 20.27 -26.61
C GLY A 155 7.44 21.78 -26.66
N GLN A 156 6.85 22.46 -25.66
CA GLN A 156 6.62 23.91 -25.75
C GLN A 156 7.94 24.69 -25.90
N MET A 157 8.99 24.28 -25.20
CA MET A 157 10.30 24.94 -25.30
C MET A 157 10.98 24.73 -26.65
N THR A 158 10.67 23.64 -27.35
CA THR A 158 11.25 23.29 -28.66
C THR A 158 10.33 23.61 -29.84
N GLY A 159 9.06 23.96 -29.57
CA GLY A 159 8.04 24.23 -30.58
C GLY A 159 7.55 22.96 -31.31
N THR A 160 7.72 21.78 -30.72
CA THR A 160 7.32 20.50 -31.34
C THR A 160 5.93 20.07 -30.85
N PRO A 161 5.21 19.22 -31.62
CA PRO A 161 3.93 18.65 -31.19
C PRO A 161 4.09 17.51 -30.16
N GLY A 162 5.33 17.20 -29.75
CA GLY A 162 5.60 16.14 -28.80
C GLY A 162 4.91 16.40 -27.47
N THR A 163 4.29 15.36 -26.93
CA THR A 163 3.58 15.41 -25.64
C THR A 163 3.78 14.10 -24.90
N GLY A 164 3.65 14.15 -23.58
CA GLY A 164 3.72 12.98 -22.72
C GLY A 164 3.30 13.29 -21.30
N PHE A 165 3.39 12.28 -20.45
CA PHE A 165 3.21 12.40 -19.03
C PHE A 165 4.08 11.38 -18.31
N ALA A 166 4.43 11.69 -17.06
CA ALA A 166 5.07 10.77 -16.14
C ALA A 166 4.22 10.57 -14.90
N LYS A 167 4.25 9.36 -14.36
CA LYS A 167 3.79 9.04 -13.01
C LYS A 167 4.89 8.31 -12.27
N LEU A 168 5.13 8.69 -11.03
CA LEU A 168 6.13 8.08 -10.18
C LEU A 168 5.58 7.83 -8.78
N ALA A 169 6.03 6.76 -8.14
CA ALA A 169 5.66 6.39 -6.79
C ALA A 169 6.91 6.05 -5.99
N LEU A 170 7.16 6.82 -4.94
CA LEU A 170 8.20 6.58 -3.96
C LEU A 170 7.63 5.71 -2.85
N ASN A 171 8.29 4.58 -2.58
CA ASN A 171 7.81 3.62 -1.60
C ASN A 171 7.92 4.14 -0.15
N HIS A 172 7.28 3.44 0.79
CA HIS A 172 7.22 3.81 2.22
C HIS A 172 8.59 4.03 2.87
N THR A 173 9.61 3.26 2.48
CA THR A 173 10.97 3.40 3.00
C THR A 173 11.77 4.48 2.28
N GLU A 174 11.22 5.12 1.25
CA GLU A 174 11.91 6.09 0.39
C GLU A 174 13.21 5.56 -0.21
N THR A 175 13.24 4.27 -0.53
CA THR A 175 14.40 3.56 -1.06
C THR A 175 14.21 3.14 -2.51
N GLU A 176 12.98 3.17 -3.01
CA GLU A 176 12.64 2.81 -4.38
C GLU A 176 11.65 3.80 -4.97
N LEU A 177 11.95 4.28 -6.18
CA LEU A 177 11.07 5.13 -6.99
C LEU A 177 10.65 4.36 -8.24
N ALA A 178 9.42 3.85 -8.24
CA ALA A 178 8.81 3.30 -9.45
C ALA A 178 8.40 4.45 -10.39
N TYR A 179 8.59 4.29 -11.69
CA TYR A 179 8.19 5.29 -12.68
C TYR A 179 7.51 4.65 -13.89
N TRP A 180 6.60 5.42 -14.47
CA TRP A 180 5.93 5.14 -15.74
C TRP A 180 5.86 6.43 -16.55
N ILE A 181 6.38 6.42 -17.77
CA ILE A 181 6.49 7.60 -18.62
C ILE A 181 6.01 7.23 -20.01
N GLU A 182 5.01 7.94 -20.52
CA GLU A 182 4.50 7.75 -21.86
C GLU A 182 4.54 9.06 -22.62
N PHE A 183 4.85 8.96 -23.90
CA PHE A 183 4.97 10.10 -24.79
C PHE A 183 4.67 9.69 -26.24
N SER A 184 4.33 10.68 -27.05
CA SER A 184 4.05 10.54 -28.47
C SER A 184 4.35 11.85 -29.20
N GLY A 185 4.23 11.85 -30.53
CA GLY A 185 4.35 13.08 -31.33
C GLY A 185 5.77 13.61 -31.49
N LEU A 186 6.80 12.79 -31.21
CA LEU A 186 8.19 13.15 -31.49
C LEU A 186 8.40 13.35 -33.00
N THR A 187 9.19 14.36 -33.33
CA THR A 187 9.53 14.76 -34.70
C THR A 187 10.68 13.96 -35.30
N ALA A 188 11.45 13.26 -34.46
CA ALA A 188 12.53 12.38 -34.89
C ALA A 188 12.68 11.16 -33.96
N THR A 189 13.55 10.23 -34.35
CA THR A 189 13.82 9.01 -33.58
C THR A 189 14.38 9.35 -32.21
N GLU A 190 13.82 8.74 -31.16
CA GLU A 190 14.35 8.82 -29.80
C GLU A 190 15.80 8.29 -29.75
N THR A 191 16.69 9.05 -29.11
CA THR A 191 18.08 8.67 -28.90
C THR A 191 18.42 8.40 -27.44
N ALA A 192 17.73 9.05 -26.51
CA ALA A 192 17.89 8.83 -25.07
C ALA A 192 16.72 9.43 -24.29
N ALA A 193 16.60 9.05 -23.02
CA ALA A 193 15.72 9.71 -22.06
C ALA A 193 16.29 9.62 -20.65
N HIS A 194 15.99 10.63 -19.83
CA HIS A 194 16.59 10.77 -18.52
C HIS A 194 15.63 11.40 -17.50
N ILE A 195 15.87 11.12 -16.23
CA ILE A 195 15.47 12.02 -15.13
C ILE A 195 16.70 12.84 -14.76
N HIS A 196 16.50 14.14 -14.67
CA HIS A 196 17.50 15.11 -14.28
C HIS A 196 17.17 15.72 -12.92
N ASN A 197 18.21 16.27 -12.28
CA ASN A 197 18.10 16.96 -11.00
C ASN A 197 18.66 18.38 -11.16
N ARG A 198 17.84 19.40 -10.94
CA ARG A 198 18.24 20.81 -11.10
C ARG A 198 19.30 21.25 -10.08
N ALA A 199 19.47 20.53 -8.97
CA ALA A 199 20.52 20.79 -7.99
C ALA A 199 21.89 20.20 -8.37
N GLU A 200 21.92 19.22 -9.28
CA GLU A 200 23.15 18.58 -9.76
C GLU A 200 23.47 19.16 -11.14
N ALA A 201 24.64 19.76 -11.33
CA ALA A 201 24.95 20.48 -12.57
C ALA A 201 24.91 19.54 -13.80
N GLY A 202 23.85 19.66 -14.62
CA GLY A 202 23.73 19.09 -15.98
C GLY A 202 23.71 17.56 -16.12
N ALA A 203 23.93 16.79 -15.05
CA ALA A 203 23.98 15.34 -15.11
C ALA A 203 22.59 14.71 -15.06
N ALA A 204 22.34 13.73 -15.93
CA ALA A 204 21.24 12.80 -15.75
C ALA A 204 21.46 12.02 -14.46
N VAL A 205 20.46 11.99 -13.57
CA VAL A 205 20.52 11.21 -12.34
C VAL A 205 19.92 9.82 -12.51
N ARG A 206 19.15 9.61 -13.58
CA ARG A 206 18.67 8.31 -14.00
C ARG A 206 18.57 8.26 -15.52
N THR A 207 19.23 7.30 -16.15
CA THR A 207 18.98 6.94 -17.54
C THR A 207 17.73 6.06 -17.63
N LEU A 208 16.87 6.37 -18.58
CA LEU A 208 15.65 5.65 -18.88
C LEU A 208 15.85 4.83 -20.16
N GLY A 209 15.20 3.67 -20.26
CA GLY A 209 15.23 2.86 -21.48
C GLY A 209 14.60 3.59 -22.66
N THR A 210 14.82 3.09 -23.89
CA THR A 210 14.18 3.62 -25.10
C THR A 210 12.77 3.08 -25.30
N GLY A 211 11.97 3.75 -26.13
CA GLY A 211 10.59 3.37 -26.42
C GLY A 211 9.55 4.05 -25.52
N SER A 212 8.29 3.96 -25.92
CA SER A 212 7.14 4.46 -25.16
C SER A 212 6.16 3.30 -24.99
N PRO A 213 5.68 3.00 -23.77
CA PRO A 213 6.02 3.65 -22.50
C PRO A 213 7.41 3.23 -21.98
N LYS A 214 7.96 4.01 -21.05
CA LYS A 214 9.13 3.68 -20.23
C LYS A 214 8.65 3.34 -18.83
N SER A 215 9.12 2.22 -18.29
CA SER A 215 8.87 1.86 -16.90
C SER A 215 10.10 1.31 -16.22
N GLY A 216 10.08 1.30 -14.90
CA GLY A 216 11.14 0.70 -14.10
C GLY A 216 11.12 1.19 -12.66
N VAL A 217 12.10 0.71 -11.90
CA VAL A 217 12.31 1.08 -10.50
C VAL A 217 13.72 1.64 -10.37
N TRP A 218 13.85 2.80 -9.74
CA TRP A 218 15.12 3.40 -9.36
C TRP A 218 15.38 3.16 -7.88
N LYS A 219 16.40 2.37 -7.56
CA LYS A 219 16.68 1.90 -6.21
C LYS A 219 17.82 2.67 -5.55
N TRP A 220 17.83 2.69 -4.21
CA TRP A 220 18.88 3.26 -3.39
C TRP A 220 20.25 2.59 -3.57
N ASN A 221 20.29 1.34 -4.04
CA ASN A 221 21.50 0.54 -4.25
C ASN A 221 21.87 0.37 -5.74
N ASP A 222 21.20 1.07 -6.64
CA ASP A 222 21.60 1.13 -8.05
C ASP A 222 22.98 1.81 -8.18
N ALA A 223 23.71 1.52 -9.27
CA ALA A 223 25.02 2.11 -9.55
C ALA A 223 25.00 3.66 -9.50
N VAL A 224 23.90 4.26 -9.93
CA VAL A 224 23.57 5.67 -9.67
C VAL A 224 22.41 5.68 -8.67
N PRO A 225 22.65 5.84 -7.37
CA PRO A 225 21.66 5.51 -6.34
C PRO A 225 20.60 6.59 -6.14
N LEU A 226 19.39 6.17 -5.75
CA LEU A 226 18.37 7.07 -5.22
C LEU A 226 18.74 7.51 -3.79
N THR A 227 19.54 8.58 -3.67
CA THR A 227 20.04 9.08 -2.37
C THR A 227 18.97 9.89 -1.62
N GLY A 228 19.16 10.08 -0.31
CA GLY A 228 18.28 10.96 0.48
C GLY A 228 18.21 12.41 -0.04
N ALA A 229 19.31 12.92 -0.61
CA ALA A 229 19.32 14.23 -1.26
C ALA A 229 18.46 14.26 -2.54
N ARG A 230 18.49 13.19 -3.34
CA ARG A 230 17.67 13.04 -4.54
C ARG A 230 16.18 12.87 -4.20
N VAL A 231 15.86 12.09 -3.17
CA VAL A 231 14.49 11.99 -2.63
C VAL A 231 13.99 13.36 -2.17
N LYS A 232 14.82 14.14 -1.46
CA LYS A 232 14.46 15.51 -1.07
C LYS A 232 14.16 16.36 -2.30
N ASN A 233 15.00 16.29 -3.33
CA ASN A 233 14.83 17.08 -4.55
C ASN A 233 13.58 16.68 -5.34
N LEU A 234 13.26 15.38 -5.40
CA LEU A 234 11.99 14.89 -5.96
C LEU A 234 10.79 15.53 -5.23
N LYS A 235 10.81 15.49 -3.89
CA LYS A 235 9.75 16.06 -3.03
C LYS A 235 9.58 17.57 -3.16
N THR A 236 10.65 18.28 -3.48
CA THR A 236 10.64 19.74 -3.64
C THR A 236 10.48 20.19 -5.08
N GLY A 237 10.14 19.30 -6.03
CA GLY A 237 9.92 19.66 -7.43
C GLY A 237 11.19 20.10 -8.18
N MET A 238 12.36 19.61 -7.76
CA MET A 238 13.66 19.95 -8.35
C MET A 238 14.12 18.93 -9.40
N MET A 239 13.27 17.99 -9.80
CA MET A 239 13.56 16.95 -10.78
C MET A 239 12.64 17.06 -11.99
N TYR A 240 13.12 16.65 -13.16
CA TYR A 240 12.35 16.67 -14.40
C TYR A 240 12.71 15.49 -15.30
N VAL A 241 11.73 15.07 -16.12
CA VAL A 241 11.93 14.10 -17.20
C VAL A 241 12.34 14.84 -18.46
N ASN A 242 13.28 14.29 -19.22
CA ASN A 242 13.70 14.82 -20.51
C ASN A 242 13.85 13.70 -21.53
N ILE A 243 13.31 13.87 -22.73
CA ILE A 243 13.36 12.89 -23.83
C ILE A 243 14.05 13.52 -25.03
N HIS A 244 15.08 12.85 -25.53
CA HIS A 244 15.97 13.32 -26.57
C HIS A 244 15.68 12.60 -27.89
N THR A 245 15.78 13.33 -28.99
CA THR A 245 15.71 12.76 -30.34
C THR A 245 16.93 13.14 -31.15
N SER A 246 17.10 12.52 -32.33
CA SER A 246 18.19 12.87 -33.23
C SER A 246 18.12 14.32 -33.74
N ALA A 247 16.92 14.93 -33.78
CA ALA A 247 16.73 16.34 -34.12
C ALA A 247 16.94 17.28 -32.93
N PHE A 248 16.73 16.80 -31.70
CA PHE A 248 16.87 17.58 -30.46
C PHE A 248 17.76 16.86 -29.43
N PRO A 249 19.11 16.89 -29.60
CA PRO A 249 20.03 16.17 -28.72
C PRO A 249 20.03 16.66 -27.27
N THR A 250 19.61 17.90 -27.01
CA THR A 250 19.50 18.47 -25.65
C THR A 250 18.16 18.15 -24.98
N GLY A 251 17.20 17.59 -25.73
CA GLY A 251 15.83 17.32 -25.28
C GLY A 251 14.82 17.88 -26.29
N GLU A 252 13.93 17.02 -26.80
CA GLU A 252 12.78 17.43 -27.61
C GLU A 252 11.59 17.82 -26.75
N ILE A 253 11.30 17.01 -25.72
CA ILE A 253 10.20 17.22 -24.79
C ILE A 253 10.68 16.99 -23.36
N ASP A 254 10.20 17.81 -22.43
CA ASP A 254 10.53 17.72 -21.01
C ASP A 254 9.36 18.12 -20.10
N GLY A 255 9.49 17.79 -18.82
CA GLY A 255 8.44 18.06 -17.83
C GLY A 255 8.96 17.95 -16.40
N ASP A 256 8.72 19.00 -15.61
CA ASP A 256 9.02 19.00 -14.17
C ASP A 256 8.14 17.98 -13.43
N ILE A 257 8.76 17.28 -12.49
CA ILE A 257 8.10 16.30 -11.63
C ILE A 257 7.62 17.00 -10.36
N PHE A 258 6.32 16.96 -10.09
CA PHE A 258 5.69 17.55 -8.92
C PHE A 258 5.03 16.49 -8.03
N PRO A 259 4.84 16.74 -6.73
CA PRO A 259 4.00 15.90 -5.89
C PRO A 259 2.58 15.78 -6.46
N GLY A 260 2.10 14.55 -6.58
CA GLY A 260 0.77 14.17 -7.05
C GLY A 260 -0.02 13.39 -6.01
N SER A 261 -1.25 12.99 -6.35
CA SER A 261 -2.15 12.29 -5.43
C SER A 261 -2.02 10.77 -5.53
N CYS A 262 -1.66 10.09 -4.43
CA CYS A 262 -1.63 8.62 -4.35
C CYS A 262 -3.00 7.95 -4.25
N GLN A 263 -4.10 8.68 -4.39
CA GLN A 263 -5.42 8.07 -4.25
C GLN A 263 -5.59 6.95 -5.30
N PRO A 264 -5.83 5.71 -4.86
CA PRO A 264 -6.07 4.61 -5.79
C PRO A 264 -7.30 4.93 -6.64
N GLN A 265 -7.35 4.37 -7.85
CA GLN A 265 -8.53 4.49 -8.70
C GLN A 265 -9.25 3.15 -8.70
N CYS A 266 -10.47 3.15 -8.17
CA CYS A 266 -11.27 1.95 -8.02
C CYS A 266 -12.38 1.93 -9.06
N TYR A 267 -12.69 0.73 -9.54
CA TYR A 267 -13.74 0.50 -10.51
C TYR A 267 -14.59 -0.69 -10.06
N ALA A 268 -15.88 -0.64 -10.37
CA ALA A 268 -16.79 -1.75 -10.16
C ALA A 268 -17.48 -2.12 -11.48
N ALA A 269 -17.70 -3.41 -11.69
CA ALA A 269 -18.55 -3.95 -12.74
C ALA A 269 -19.68 -4.73 -12.10
N PHE A 270 -20.93 -4.36 -12.37
CA PHE A 270 -22.09 -5.18 -12.00
C PHE A 270 -22.54 -5.93 -13.25
N LEU A 271 -22.49 -7.25 -13.21
CA LEU A 271 -22.73 -8.11 -14.36
C LEU A 271 -24.14 -8.69 -14.30
N ASP A 272 -24.86 -8.63 -15.41
CA ASP A 272 -26.16 -9.30 -15.54
C ASP A 272 -26.46 -9.68 -17.00
N GLY A 273 -27.49 -10.52 -17.17
CA GLY A 273 -27.93 -11.00 -18.48
C GLY A 273 -28.68 -9.96 -19.30
N THR A 274 -29.13 -8.85 -18.70
CA THR A 274 -29.79 -7.76 -19.43
C THR A 274 -28.77 -6.94 -20.20
N GLN A 275 -27.64 -6.62 -19.57
CA GLN A 275 -26.50 -5.96 -20.19
C GLN A 275 -25.94 -6.84 -21.31
N ALA A 276 -25.86 -8.16 -21.11
CA ALA A 276 -25.39 -9.11 -22.12
C ALA A 276 -26.40 -9.39 -23.25
N GLY A 277 -27.67 -8.98 -23.10
CA GLY A 277 -28.73 -9.27 -24.07
C GLY A 277 -29.17 -10.73 -24.10
N THR A 278 -28.89 -11.50 -23.06
CA THR A 278 -29.21 -12.94 -22.96
C THR A 278 -30.51 -13.21 -22.21
N GLY A 279 -30.92 -12.29 -21.33
CA GLY A 279 -32.06 -12.49 -20.42
C GLY A 279 -31.78 -13.50 -19.30
N SER A 280 -30.51 -13.91 -19.09
CA SER A 280 -30.16 -14.76 -17.95
C SER A 280 -30.43 -14.05 -16.61
N LEU A 281 -30.86 -14.82 -15.62
CA LEU A 281 -31.02 -14.39 -14.22
C LEU A 281 -29.73 -14.51 -13.42
N ALA A 282 -28.65 -15.03 -14.02
CA ALA A 282 -27.34 -15.02 -13.40
C ALA A 282 -26.86 -13.58 -13.17
N THR A 283 -26.05 -13.41 -12.13
CA THR A 283 -25.50 -12.11 -11.76
C THR A 283 -24.01 -12.23 -11.45
N GLY A 284 -23.32 -11.11 -11.46
CA GLY A 284 -21.96 -11.03 -10.97
C GLY A 284 -21.60 -9.62 -10.53
N GLN A 285 -20.48 -9.51 -9.83
CA GLN A 285 -19.88 -8.25 -9.44
C GLN A 285 -18.37 -8.38 -9.53
N GLY A 286 -17.70 -7.33 -10.01
CA GLY A 286 -16.26 -7.22 -10.09
C GLY A 286 -15.79 -5.94 -9.43
N TYR A 287 -14.71 -6.00 -8.66
CA TYR A 287 -14.01 -4.87 -8.08
C TYR A 287 -12.59 -4.84 -8.62
N PHE A 288 -12.11 -3.65 -8.96
CA PHE A 288 -10.82 -3.45 -9.63
C PHE A 288 -10.10 -2.27 -8.99
N HIS A 289 -8.85 -2.46 -8.59
CA HIS A 289 -7.99 -1.44 -8.02
C HIS A 289 -6.84 -1.17 -8.99
N LEU A 290 -6.87 -0.03 -9.66
CA LEU A 290 -5.77 0.45 -10.47
C LEU A 290 -4.74 1.11 -9.55
N SER A 291 -3.50 0.61 -9.60
CA SER A 291 -2.37 1.18 -8.87
C SER A 291 -2.15 2.65 -9.28
N HIS A 292 -1.58 3.48 -8.39
CA HIS A 292 -1.33 4.88 -8.73
C HIS A 292 -0.37 5.01 -9.94
N ALA A 293 0.66 4.17 -9.99
CA ALA A 293 1.58 4.06 -11.12
C ALA A 293 0.88 3.55 -12.41
N HIS A 294 -0.39 3.15 -12.32
CA HIS A 294 -1.24 2.58 -13.36
C HIS A 294 -0.66 1.37 -14.10
N ASN A 295 0.28 0.69 -13.47
CA ASN A 295 0.99 -0.44 -14.04
C ASN A 295 0.41 -1.79 -13.57
N ARG A 296 -0.60 -1.77 -12.70
CA ARG A 296 -1.26 -2.95 -12.16
C ARG A 296 -2.74 -2.69 -11.90
N ILE A 297 -3.59 -3.66 -12.24
CA ILE A 297 -4.96 -3.78 -11.71
C ILE A 297 -5.03 -5.02 -10.84
N ALA A 298 -5.32 -4.86 -9.55
CA ALA A 298 -5.79 -5.98 -8.73
C ALA A 298 -7.32 -6.12 -8.90
N PHE A 299 -7.83 -7.34 -9.01
CA PHE A 299 -9.25 -7.57 -9.22
C PHE A 299 -9.81 -8.74 -8.44
N ASP A 300 -11.10 -8.62 -8.11
CA ASP A 300 -11.94 -9.65 -7.51
C ASP A 300 -13.30 -9.66 -8.21
N VAL A 301 -13.66 -10.77 -8.85
CA VAL A 301 -14.93 -10.98 -9.55
C VAL A 301 -15.66 -12.17 -8.95
N THR A 302 -16.92 -11.98 -8.58
CA THR A 302 -17.79 -13.05 -8.08
C THR A 302 -19.03 -13.17 -8.94
N THR A 303 -19.49 -14.40 -9.15
CA THR A 303 -20.68 -14.70 -9.96
C THR A 303 -21.63 -15.63 -9.20
N SER A 304 -22.92 -15.48 -9.48
CA SER A 304 -24.00 -16.28 -8.89
C SER A 304 -24.96 -16.73 -9.99
N GLY A 305 -25.41 -17.99 -9.90
CA GLY A 305 -26.35 -18.57 -10.87
C GLY A 305 -25.74 -18.93 -12.25
N VAL A 306 -24.43 -18.74 -12.44
CA VAL A 306 -23.72 -19.13 -13.67
C VAL A 306 -23.46 -20.63 -13.66
N MET A 307 -24.03 -21.36 -14.62
CA MET A 307 -23.90 -22.82 -14.73
C MET A 307 -23.13 -23.21 -15.99
N GLY A 308 -22.12 -24.08 -15.87
CA GLY A 308 -21.32 -24.53 -17.01
C GLY A 308 -20.42 -23.43 -17.58
N GLU A 309 -19.78 -22.65 -16.71
CA GLU A 309 -18.84 -21.59 -17.10
C GLU A 309 -17.69 -22.15 -17.95
N THR A 310 -17.46 -21.55 -19.11
CA THR A 310 -16.39 -21.92 -20.05
C THR A 310 -15.24 -20.91 -20.07
N GLY A 311 -15.46 -19.69 -19.56
CA GLY A 311 -14.42 -18.66 -19.45
C GLY A 311 -14.97 -17.32 -18.99
N ALA A 312 -14.13 -16.49 -18.39
CA ALA A 312 -14.42 -15.09 -18.15
C ALA A 312 -13.23 -14.21 -18.52
N HIS A 313 -13.54 -13.02 -19.03
CA HIS A 313 -12.58 -12.14 -19.66
C HIS A 313 -12.89 -10.67 -19.34
N ILE A 314 -11.85 -9.83 -19.37
CA ILE A 314 -11.98 -8.39 -19.55
C ILE A 314 -11.82 -8.10 -21.04
N HIS A 315 -12.73 -7.29 -21.57
CA HIS A 315 -12.75 -6.83 -22.96
C HIS A 315 -12.52 -5.32 -23.03
N SER A 316 -12.16 -4.84 -24.22
CA SER A 316 -12.02 -3.41 -24.50
C SER A 316 -12.79 -3.00 -25.76
N ASP A 317 -13.74 -2.08 -25.61
CA ASP A 317 -14.47 -1.48 -26.73
C ASP A 317 -13.54 -0.62 -27.62
N SER A 318 -12.50 -0.02 -27.02
CA SER A 318 -11.50 0.76 -27.77
C SER A 318 -10.57 -0.10 -28.63
N GLU A 319 -10.55 -1.42 -28.40
CA GLU A 319 -9.79 -2.41 -29.20
C GLU A 319 -10.75 -3.29 -30.04
N GLY A 320 -11.91 -2.75 -30.43
CA GLY A 320 -12.88 -3.46 -31.27
C GLY A 320 -13.65 -4.57 -30.56
N GLY A 321 -13.72 -4.54 -29.23
CA GLY A 321 -14.44 -5.51 -28.39
C GLY A 321 -13.66 -6.80 -28.11
N GLY A 322 -12.38 -6.86 -28.44
CA GLY A 322 -11.52 -8.02 -28.20
C GLY A 322 -11.27 -8.31 -26.72
N VAL A 323 -10.86 -9.55 -26.42
CA VAL A 323 -10.38 -9.96 -25.09
C VAL A 323 -9.03 -9.31 -24.82
N VAL A 324 -8.94 -8.52 -23.75
CA VAL A 324 -7.69 -7.88 -23.32
C VAL A 324 -7.05 -8.56 -22.12
N ARG A 325 -7.83 -9.32 -21.34
CA ARG A 325 -7.35 -10.12 -20.21
C ARG A 325 -8.23 -11.32 -19.91
N ASN A 326 -7.63 -12.49 -19.76
CA ASN A 326 -8.30 -13.67 -19.20
C ASN A 326 -8.30 -13.60 -17.66
N ILE A 327 -9.46 -13.84 -17.04
CA ILE A 327 -9.63 -13.79 -15.57
C ILE A 327 -10.05 -15.14 -14.96
N GLY A 328 -10.06 -16.21 -15.76
CA GLY A 328 -10.29 -17.59 -15.30
C GLY A 328 -11.76 -18.00 -15.27
N THR A 329 -12.07 -19.08 -14.54
CA THR A 329 -13.42 -19.65 -14.37
C THR A 329 -13.70 -19.90 -12.89
N GLY A 330 -14.98 -20.05 -12.50
CA GLY A 330 -15.40 -20.37 -11.14
C GLY A 330 -16.12 -19.22 -10.44
N MET A 331 -16.85 -19.52 -9.36
CA MET A 331 -17.72 -18.53 -8.69
C MET A 331 -16.97 -17.32 -8.11
N SER A 332 -15.67 -17.47 -7.82
CA SER A 332 -14.80 -16.40 -7.33
C SER A 332 -13.52 -16.41 -8.14
N LYS A 333 -13.15 -15.24 -8.67
CA LYS A 333 -12.00 -15.03 -9.55
C LYS A 333 -11.23 -13.84 -9.01
N SER A 334 -10.00 -14.04 -8.60
CA SER A 334 -9.14 -12.98 -8.09
C SER A 334 -7.80 -13.01 -8.79
N GLY A 335 -7.18 -11.87 -8.98
CA GLY A 335 -5.87 -11.81 -9.63
C GLY A 335 -5.31 -10.42 -9.76
N GLN A 336 -4.16 -10.35 -10.43
CA GLN A 336 -3.49 -9.11 -10.80
C GLN A 336 -3.31 -9.09 -12.31
N TRP A 337 -3.39 -7.89 -12.89
CA TRP A 337 -3.09 -7.62 -14.28
C TRP A 337 -2.01 -6.56 -14.35
N ASP A 338 -0.81 -6.99 -14.70
CA ASP A 338 0.41 -6.20 -14.71
C ASP A 338 0.77 -5.68 -16.11
N TYR A 339 1.62 -4.66 -16.13
CA TYR A 339 2.13 -4.04 -17.35
C TYR A 339 3.12 -4.92 -18.14
N ASP A 340 3.70 -5.93 -17.50
CA ASP A 340 4.69 -6.86 -18.08
C ASP A 340 4.10 -8.25 -18.37
N ASP A 341 2.81 -8.43 -18.12
CA ASP A 341 2.08 -9.61 -18.56
C ASP A 341 2.11 -9.75 -20.09
N ALA A 342 2.05 -10.99 -20.58
CA ALA A 342 2.02 -11.28 -22.03
C ALA A 342 0.87 -10.55 -22.76
N SER A 343 -0.23 -10.27 -22.05
CA SER A 343 -1.25 -9.30 -22.45
C SER A 343 -1.22 -8.13 -21.47
N PRO A 344 -0.38 -7.11 -21.73
CA PRO A 344 -0.02 -6.13 -20.71
C PRO A 344 -1.17 -5.15 -20.42
N LEU A 345 -1.19 -4.63 -19.20
CA LEU A 345 -1.97 -3.43 -18.86
C LEU A 345 -1.26 -2.20 -19.45
N SER A 346 -1.48 -1.95 -20.75
CA SER A 346 -0.96 -0.76 -21.42
C SER A 346 -1.74 0.49 -21.01
N MET A 347 -1.16 1.68 -21.19
CA MET A 347 -1.91 2.90 -20.91
C MET A 347 -3.10 3.09 -21.86
N THR A 348 -3.07 2.60 -23.10
CA THR A 348 -4.26 2.58 -23.96
C THR A 348 -5.43 1.90 -23.25
N ARG A 349 -5.17 0.81 -22.51
CA ARG A 349 -6.17 0.10 -21.72
C ARG A 349 -6.52 0.82 -20.41
N VAL A 350 -5.57 1.53 -19.81
CA VAL A 350 -5.84 2.42 -18.66
C VAL A 350 -6.71 3.62 -19.07
N ILE A 351 -6.47 4.22 -20.23
CA ILE A 351 -7.29 5.28 -20.81
C ILE A 351 -8.67 4.73 -21.15
N ALA A 352 -8.74 3.55 -21.76
CA ALA A 352 -10.00 2.86 -22.01
C ALA A 352 -10.77 2.61 -20.71
N LEU A 353 -10.11 2.13 -19.66
CA LEU A 353 -10.71 1.93 -18.34
C LEU A 353 -11.28 3.23 -17.78
N LYS A 354 -10.50 4.31 -17.81
CA LYS A 354 -10.92 5.64 -17.35
C LYS A 354 -12.08 6.22 -18.15
N ALA A 355 -12.13 5.90 -19.45
CA ALA A 355 -13.21 6.27 -20.34
C ALA A 355 -14.44 5.36 -20.21
N GLY A 356 -14.40 4.34 -19.34
CA GLY A 356 -15.49 3.36 -19.18
C GLY A 356 -15.61 2.38 -20.35
N ALA A 357 -14.55 2.17 -21.12
CA ALA A 357 -14.53 1.32 -22.31
C ALA A 357 -14.03 -0.13 -22.03
N LEU A 358 -13.72 -0.46 -20.78
CA LEU A 358 -13.45 -1.85 -20.37
C LEU A 358 -14.68 -2.48 -19.70
N TYR A 359 -14.88 -3.78 -19.93
CA TYR A 359 -15.97 -4.53 -19.31
C TYR A 359 -15.59 -5.98 -19.05
N VAL A 360 -16.28 -6.58 -18.09
CA VAL A 360 -16.17 -8.01 -17.77
C VAL A 360 -17.25 -8.77 -18.51
N ASN A 361 -16.91 -9.90 -19.12
CA ASN A 361 -17.84 -10.81 -19.77
C ASN A 361 -17.60 -12.25 -19.28
N VAL A 362 -18.68 -12.98 -18.99
CA VAL A 362 -18.63 -14.36 -18.49
C VAL A 362 -19.38 -15.26 -19.45
N HIS A 363 -18.72 -16.32 -19.93
CA HIS A 363 -19.21 -17.23 -20.95
C HIS A 363 -19.59 -18.57 -20.33
N THR A 364 -20.66 -19.17 -20.82
CA THR A 364 -21.08 -20.53 -20.46
C THR A 364 -21.34 -21.36 -21.70
N THR A 365 -21.50 -22.68 -21.52
CA THR A 365 -21.87 -23.59 -22.60
C THR A 365 -23.17 -23.17 -23.30
N SER A 366 -24.10 -22.57 -22.56
CA SER A 366 -25.40 -22.11 -23.08
C SER A 366 -25.32 -20.74 -23.73
N PHE A 367 -24.33 -19.92 -23.37
CA PHE A 367 -24.11 -18.58 -23.92
C PHE A 367 -22.64 -18.37 -24.32
N PRO A 368 -22.20 -18.92 -25.46
CA PRO A 368 -20.81 -18.81 -25.90
C PRO A 368 -20.36 -17.36 -26.17
N GLY A 369 -21.28 -16.46 -26.52
CA GLY A 369 -21.01 -15.03 -26.69
C GLY A 369 -20.89 -14.24 -25.38
N GLY A 370 -21.22 -14.85 -24.24
CA GLY A 370 -21.30 -14.23 -22.93
C GLY A 370 -22.71 -14.35 -22.35
N GLU A 371 -22.84 -15.00 -21.19
CA GLU A 371 -24.09 -15.10 -20.42
C GLU A 371 -24.41 -13.80 -19.68
N ILE A 372 -23.42 -13.21 -19.01
CA ILE A 372 -23.53 -11.97 -18.24
C ILE A 372 -22.33 -11.07 -18.50
N ARG A 373 -22.56 -9.75 -18.53
CA ARG A 373 -21.48 -8.75 -18.67
C ARG A 373 -21.77 -7.49 -17.86
N GLY A 374 -20.71 -6.73 -17.59
CA GLY A 374 -20.81 -5.46 -16.86
C GLY A 374 -19.62 -4.53 -17.13
N GLN A 375 -19.90 -3.24 -17.33
CA GLN A 375 -18.87 -2.22 -17.58
C GLN A 375 -18.08 -1.90 -16.31
N MET A 376 -16.78 -1.70 -16.43
CA MET A 376 -15.91 -1.29 -15.31
C MET A 376 -16.02 0.23 -15.10
N ASN A 377 -16.93 0.64 -14.21
CA ASN A 377 -17.22 2.05 -13.94
C ASN A 377 -16.45 2.57 -12.72
N PRO A 378 -15.97 3.83 -12.72
CA PRO A 378 -15.28 4.42 -11.58
C PRO A 378 -16.14 4.42 -10.31
N ILE A 379 -15.53 4.09 -9.17
CA ILE A 379 -16.09 4.18 -7.83
C ILE A 379 -15.10 4.85 -6.89
N VAL A 380 -15.57 5.29 -5.71
CA VAL A 380 -14.67 5.75 -4.65
C VAL A 380 -13.98 4.52 -4.06
N CYS A 381 -12.66 4.57 -3.88
CA CYS A 381 -11.95 3.46 -3.25
C CYS A 381 -12.43 3.26 -1.82
N GLY A 382 -12.83 2.02 -1.50
CA GLY A 382 -13.47 1.69 -0.24
C GLY A 382 -15.00 1.71 -0.28
N THR A 383 -15.65 2.18 -1.35
CA THR A 383 -17.09 1.94 -1.55
C THR A 383 -17.30 0.58 -2.21
N THR A 384 -17.20 -0.50 -1.45
CA THR A 384 -17.85 -1.74 -1.86
C THR A 384 -19.35 -1.54 -1.70
N ALA A 385 -20.10 -1.57 -2.80
CA ALA A 385 -21.56 -1.51 -2.76
C ALA A 385 -22.21 -2.75 -2.11
N VAL A 386 -21.40 -3.65 -1.53
CA VAL A 386 -21.81 -4.70 -0.58
C VAL A 386 -20.70 -4.83 0.48
N ASP A 387 -20.80 -4.08 1.57
CA ASP A 387 -20.17 -4.24 2.91
C ASP A 387 -19.62 -2.91 3.49
N ASP A 388 -20.49 -1.92 3.70
CA ASP A 388 -20.21 -0.80 4.64
C ASP A 388 -20.44 -1.19 6.12
N ALA A 389 -20.67 -2.48 6.37
CA ALA A 389 -20.72 -3.04 7.72
C ALA A 389 -19.32 -3.58 8.07
N PRO A 390 -18.67 -3.06 9.12
CA PRO A 390 -17.44 -3.63 9.64
C PRO A 390 -17.59 -5.13 9.86
N ARG A 391 -16.67 -5.96 9.37
CA ARG A 391 -16.76 -7.43 9.57
C ARG A 391 -16.59 -7.86 11.03
N ALA A 392 -16.06 -6.98 11.87
CA ALA A 392 -15.91 -7.18 13.31
C ALA A 392 -16.23 -5.89 14.07
N THR A 393 -16.83 -6.04 15.24
CA THR A 393 -16.96 -4.95 16.20
C THR A 393 -15.58 -4.63 16.76
N ALA A 394 -15.15 -3.36 16.69
CA ALA A 394 -13.83 -2.93 17.13
C ALA A 394 -13.87 -1.52 17.73
N LEU A 395 -13.02 -1.26 18.73
CA LEU A 395 -12.71 0.08 19.19
C LEU A 395 -11.46 0.57 18.45
N LEU A 396 -11.52 1.73 17.80
CA LEU A 396 -10.40 2.29 17.06
C LEU A 396 -9.60 3.25 17.95
N ARG A 397 -8.44 3.71 17.46
CA ARG A 397 -7.65 4.70 18.19
C ARG A 397 -8.29 6.08 18.10
N ASN A 398 -8.16 6.85 19.16
CA ASN A 398 -8.60 8.23 19.19
C ASN A 398 -7.57 9.13 18.47
N TYR A 399 -8.04 10.15 17.75
CA TYR A 399 -7.20 11.11 17.04
C TYR A 399 -7.72 12.54 17.21
N PRO A 400 -6.85 13.53 17.49
CA PRO A 400 -5.41 13.39 17.78
C PRO A 400 -5.14 12.71 19.15
N ASN A 401 -3.92 12.22 19.37
CA ASN A 401 -3.44 11.70 20.67
C ASN A 401 -1.89 11.81 20.75
N PRO A 402 -1.30 12.62 21.65
CA PRO A 402 -1.97 13.47 22.64
C PRO A 402 -2.86 14.56 22.02
N PHE A 403 -3.83 15.08 22.77
CA PHE A 403 -4.80 16.06 22.26
C PHE A 403 -4.98 17.27 23.18
N ASN A 404 -5.41 18.40 22.62
CA ASN A 404 -5.75 19.65 23.32
C ASN A 404 -6.81 20.46 22.53
N PRO A 405 -8.01 20.76 23.06
CA PRO A 405 -8.69 20.11 24.19
C PRO A 405 -9.56 18.92 23.76
N ALA A 406 -9.64 18.59 22.46
CA ALA A 406 -10.57 17.59 21.93
C ALA A 406 -9.88 16.47 21.12
N THR A 407 -10.44 15.27 21.21
CA THR A 407 -10.07 14.07 20.42
C THR A 407 -11.34 13.37 19.94
N THR A 408 -11.27 12.77 18.76
CA THR A 408 -12.33 11.93 18.20
C THR A 408 -12.02 10.47 18.48
N ILE A 409 -12.97 9.74 19.04
CA ILE A 409 -12.90 8.31 19.33
C ILE A 409 -13.78 7.58 18.32
N ALA A 410 -13.16 6.81 17.43
CA ALA A 410 -13.87 6.03 16.43
C ALA A 410 -14.07 4.57 16.87
N PHE A 411 -15.12 3.94 16.38
CA PHE A 411 -15.42 2.52 16.59
C PHE A 411 -16.17 1.94 15.38
N ALA A 412 -16.21 0.62 15.32
CA ALA A 412 -16.84 -0.17 14.28
C ALA A 412 -17.80 -1.18 14.92
N LEU A 413 -18.97 -1.40 14.32
CA LEU A 413 -19.98 -2.38 14.74
C LEU A 413 -20.30 -3.35 13.60
N ALA A 414 -20.13 -4.66 13.86
CA ALA A 414 -20.44 -5.68 12.85
C ALA A 414 -21.92 -6.03 12.71
N ALA A 415 -22.72 -5.69 13.71
CA ALA A 415 -24.17 -5.84 13.71
C ALA A 415 -24.77 -4.71 14.55
N PRO A 416 -26.05 -4.36 14.37
CA PRO A 416 -26.73 -3.41 15.24
C PRO A 416 -26.61 -3.84 16.71
N ALA A 417 -26.22 -2.90 17.57
CA ALA A 417 -25.95 -3.18 18.98
C ALA A 417 -26.26 -1.97 19.87
N HIS A 418 -26.54 -2.22 21.14
CA HIS A 418 -26.50 -1.16 22.15
C HIS A 418 -25.03 -0.85 22.48
N VAL A 419 -24.61 0.37 22.18
CA VAL A 419 -23.24 0.84 22.40
C VAL A 419 -23.18 1.69 23.66
N ARG A 420 -22.19 1.39 24.50
CA ARG A 420 -21.78 2.26 25.60
C ARG A 420 -20.31 2.62 25.45
N LEU A 421 -20.02 3.91 25.23
CA LEU A 421 -18.67 4.45 25.11
C LEU A 421 -18.39 5.37 26.31
N ASP A 422 -17.53 4.91 27.20
CA ASP A 422 -17.20 5.60 28.46
C ASP A 422 -15.73 6.06 28.48
N VAL A 423 -15.45 7.12 29.23
CA VAL A 423 -14.13 7.63 29.56
C VAL A 423 -13.84 7.40 31.05
N PHE A 424 -12.64 6.96 31.38
CA PHE A 424 -12.15 6.68 32.74
C PHE A 424 -10.83 7.39 33.02
N ALA A 425 -10.64 7.80 34.27
CA ALA A 425 -9.34 8.24 34.77
C ALA A 425 -8.41 7.04 35.00
N VAL A 426 -7.11 7.30 35.19
CA VAL A 426 -6.12 6.25 35.52
C VAL A 426 -6.45 5.46 36.79
N SER A 427 -7.21 6.05 37.72
CA SER A 427 -7.71 5.38 38.93
C SER A 427 -8.84 4.38 38.66
N GLY A 428 -9.33 4.29 37.43
CA GLY A 428 -10.54 3.54 37.06
C GLY A 428 -11.84 4.29 37.35
N ALA A 429 -11.78 5.51 37.90
CA ALA A 429 -12.96 6.34 38.12
C ALA A 429 -13.61 6.72 36.79
N HIS A 430 -14.93 6.58 36.70
CA HIS A 430 -15.70 7.02 35.54
C HIS A 430 -15.67 8.55 35.44
N VAL A 431 -15.42 9.06 34.23
CA VAL A 431 -15.27 10.49 33.96
C VAL A 431 -16.46 11.01 33.15
N ALA A 432 -16.80 10.32 32.06
CA ALA A 432 -17.89 10.72 31.17
C ALA A 432 -18.42 9.52 30.37
N THR A 433 -19.68 9.59 29.94
CA THR A 433 -20.26 8.69 28.93
C THR A 433 -20.51 9.51 27.68
N LEU A 434 -19.91 9.10 26.56
CA LEU A 434 -20.00 9.81 25.28
C LEU A 434 -21.16 9.28 24.43
N ILE A 435 -21.43 7.98 24.52
CA ILE A 435 -22.52 7.30 23.84
C ILE A 435 -23.13 6.29 24.82
N ASP A 436 -24.46 6.29 24.92
CA ASP A 436 -25.24 5.21 25.55
C ASP A 436 -26.55 5.05 24.75
N GLY A 437 -26.62 4.03 23.90
CA GLY A 437 -27.83 3.82 23.08
C GLY A 437 -27.67 2.82 21.94
N PRO A 438 -28.78 2.46 21.27
CA PRO A 438 -28.76 1.63 20.08
C PRO A 438 -28.02 2.32 18.94
N ARG A 439 -27.25 1.54 18.16
CA ARG A 439 -26.56 1.95 16.94
C ARG A 439 -26.71 0.85 15.89
N GLU A 440 -26.87 1.25 14.64
CA GLU A 440 -26.86 0.34 13.48
C GLU A 440 -25.45 -0.20 13.23
N ALA A 441 -25.33 -1.29 12.46
CA ALA A 441 -24.03 -1.75 11.97
C ALA A 441 -23.36 -0.66 11.14
N GLY A 442 -22.04 -0.52 11.25
CA GLY A 442 -21.30 0.57 10.61
C GLY A 442 -20.20 1.15 11.49
N TYR A 443 -19.56 2.19 10.99
CA TYR A 443 -18.62 3.00 11.77
C TYR A 443 -19.35 4.08 12.55
N GLY A 444 -18.83 4.41 13.73
CA GLY A 444 -19.34 5.47 14.58
C GLY A 444 -18.20 6.24 15.24
N GLU A 445 -18.48 7.49 15.61
CA GLU A 445 -17.51 8.36 16.26
C GLU A 445 -18.14 9.10 17.44
N ALA A 446 -17.31 9.45 18.42
CA ALA A 446 -17.65 10.37 19.49
C ALA A 446 -16.50 11.31 19.80
N VAL A 447 -16.78 12.59 20.00
CA VAL A 447 -15.79 13.57 20.41
C VAL A 447 -15.74 13.64 21.93
N TRP A 448 -14.55 13.58 22.51
CA TRP A 448 -14.32 13.96 23.89
C TRP A 448 -13.48 15.23 23.96
N ASN A 449 -14.01 16.22 24.64
CA ASN A 449 -13.51 17.59 24.78
C ASN A 449 -12.88 17.86 26.15
N GLY A 450 -12.41 16.80 26.83
CA GLY A 450 -11.67 16.92 28.09
C GLY A 450 -12.49 17.42 29.27
N VAL A 451 -13.80 17.12 29.31
CA VAL A 451 -14.72 17.46 30.40
C VAL A 451 -15.31 16.22 31.06
N ASP A 452 -15.67 16.34 32.34
CA ASP A 452 -16.41 15.32 33.10
C ASP A 452 -17.92 15.36 32.80
N ALA A 453 -18.68 14.43 33.38
CA ALA A 453 -20.14 14.37 33.24
C ALA A 453 -20.89 15.64 33.72
N GLY A 454 -20.25 16.49 34.53
CA GLY A 454 -20.78 17.78 34.98
C GLY A 454 -20.37 18.95 34.08
N GLY A 455 -19.69 18.70 32.96
CA GLY A 455 -19.18 19.72 32.04
C GLY A 455 -17.92 20.44 32.54
N ARG A 456 -17.27 19.95 33.60
CA ARG A 456 -16.08 20.58 34.18
C ARG A 456 -14.82 20.06 33.50
N PRO A 457 -13.85 20.90 33.12
CA PRO A 457 -12.60 20.45 32.53
C PRO A 457 -11.80 19.54 33.48
N VAL A 458 -11.32 18.41 32.97
CA VAL A 458 -10.44 17.50 33.73
C VAL A 458 -8.96 17.90 33.62
N ALA A 459 -8.09 17.37 34.48
CA ALA A 459 -6.66 17.70 34.47
C ALA A 459 -5.92 17.08 33.27
N SER A 460 -4.80 17.68 32.83
CA SER A 460 -3.88 17.03 31.88
C SER A 460 -3.40 15.69 32.44
N GLY A 461 -3.29 14.69 31.59
CA GLY A 461 -2.90 13.35 32.03
C GLY A 461 -3.45 12.23 31.16
N VAL A 462 -3.28 11.00 31.65
CA VAL A 462 -3.69 9.78 30.97
C VAL A 462 -5.13 9.43 31.34
N TYR A 463 -5.93 9.14 30.33
CA TYR A 463 -7.29 8.65 30.44
C TYR A 463 -7.45 7.38 29.60
N PHE A 464 -8.52 6.65 29.86
CA PHE A 464 -8.89 5.46 29.11
C PHE A 464 -10.29 5.64 28.55
N TYR A 465 -10.55 5.12 27.36
CA TYR A 465 -11.90 5.02 26.82
C TYR A 465 -12.23 3.57 26.53
N ARG A 466 -13.48 3.20 26.79
CA ARG A 466 -13.95 1.82 26.69
C ARG A 466 -15.24 1.77 25.89
N LEU A 467 -15.24 0.95 24.85
CA LEU A 467 -16.43 0.56 24.11
C LEU A 467 -16.97 -0.74 24.69
N THR A 468 -18.25 -0.74 25.05
CA THR A 468 -18.96 -1.92 25.56
C THR A 468 -20.21 -2.16 24.70
N THR A 469 -20.39 -3.39 24.27
CA THR A 469 -21.62 -3.93 23.67
C THR A 469 -21.95 -5.26 24.34
N ALA A 470 -23.04 -5.93 23.96
CA ALA A 470 -23.41 -7.23 24.52
C ALA A 470 -22.35 -8.33 24.33
N GLY A 471 -21.56 -8.28 23.26
CA GLY A 471 -20.57 -9.32 22.89
C GLY A 471 -19.14 -8.81 22.73
N PHE A 472 -18.88 -7.53 22.94
CA PHE A 472 -17.56 -6.93 22.72
C PHE A 472 -17.24 -5.89 23.79
N THR A 473 -16.02 -5.95 24.33
CA THR A 473 -15.47 -4.91 25.20
C THR A 473 -14.01 -4.67 24.84
N ALA A 474 -13.65 -3.42 24.55
CA ALA A 474 -12.26 -3.02 24.34
C ALA A 474 -11.99 -1.68 25.02
N THR A 475 -10.76 -1.52 25.51
CA THR A 475 -10.31 -0.31 26.23
C THR A 475 -8.99 0.16 25.63
N HIS A 476 -8.89 1.45 25.34
CA HIS A 476 -7.69 2.10 24.82
C HIS A 476 -7.29 3.30 25.67
N ARG A 477 -6.02 3.72 25.56
CA ARG A 477 -5.41 4.82 26.31
C ARG A 477 -5.37 6.10 25.48
N MET A 478 -5.62 7.26 26.10
CA MET A 478 -5.47 8.60 25.53
C MET A 478 -4.78 9.58 26.47
N VAL A 479 -4.13 10.61 25.92
CA VAL A 479 -3.37 11.62 26.67
C VAL A 479 -3.92 13.01 26.40
N LEU A 480 -4.45 13.67 27.43
CA LEU A 480 -4.89 15.07 27.38
C LEU A 480 -3.73 15.98 27.78
N LEU A 481 -3.40 16.94 26.92
CA LEU A 481 -2.50 18.06 27.20
C LEU A 481 -3.33 19.35 27.31
N LYS A 482 -3.03 20.18 28.30
CA LYS A 482 -3.57 21.54 28.38
C LYS A 482 -2.46 22.53 28.07
#